data_AF-A0A7X7TE49-F1
#
_entry.id   AF-A0A7X7TE49-F1
#
_cell.length_a   1.000
_cell.length_b   1.000
_cell.length_c   1.000
_cell.angle_alpha   90.00
_cell.angle_beta   90.00
_cell.angle_gamma   90.00
#
_symmetry.space_group_name_H-M   'P 1'
#
loop_
_entity.id
_entity.type
_entity.pdbx_description
1 polymer ?
#
loop_
_entity_poly.entity_id
_entity_poly.type
_entity_poly.pdbx_seq_one_letter_code
_entity_poly.pdbx_strand_id
1 'polypeptide(L)'
;MRTKSATIRSTLLITAVLSVLAGCSISVGKDPLWPQVDAKQAQINQLKSDNEKLQQENEKYRQQVQTLSALDKTARLEAMNTLDRMEIAKRTGFLDEDKDGKKESLVVYLKPYDTHGDPIKMAGRVRIELWDLNA
;
A
#
# COMPACT_ATOMS: atom_id res chain seq x y z
N MET A 1 88.97 11.96 -12.44
CA MET A 1 87.81 11.08 -12.70
C MET A 1 86.70 11.41 -11.69
N ARG A 2 85.43 11.41 -12.15
CA ARG A 2 84.16 11.57 -11.39
C ARG A 2 83.62 12.99 -11.13
N THR A 3 82.90 13.56 -12.10
CA THR A 3 81.84 14.59 -11.86
C THR A 3 80.75 14.59 -12.96
N LYS A 4 80.31 13.43 -13.48
CA LYS A 4 79.20 13.37 -14.48
C LYS A 4 77.91 12.72 -13.99
N SER A 5 77.85 12.15 -12.78
CA SER A 5 76.65 11.43 -12.29
C SER A 5 75.64 12.29 -11.53
N ALA A 6 75.97 13.53 -11.17
CA ALA A 6 75.11 14.40 -10.36
C ALA A 6 74.08 15.18 -11.19
N THR A 7 74.46 15.62 -12.39
CA THR A 7 73.58 16.41 -13.27
C THR A 7 72.45 15.60 -13.88
N ILE A 8 72.67 14.31 -14.19
CA ILE A 8 71.65 13.43 -14.80
C ILE A 8 70.54 13.06 -13.80
N ARG A 9 70.87 12.92 -12.50
CA ARG A 9 69.88 12.67 -11.44
C ARG A 9 69.00 13.89 -11.16
N SER A 10 69.56 15.09 -11.30
CA SER A 10 68.84 16.34 -11.05
C SER A 10 67.82 16.67 -12.14
N THR A 11 68.10 16.37 -13.41
CA THR A 11 67.14 16.59 -14.51
C THR A 11 66.02 15.56 -14.51
N LEU A 12 66.29 14.31 -14.11
CA LEU A 12 65.27 13.25 -14.06
C LEU A 12 64.23 13.46 -12.94
N LEU A 13 64.61 14.14 -11.86
CA LEU A 13 63.70 14.51 -10.77
C LEU A 13 62.76 15.66 -11.13
N ILE A 14 63.20 16.60 -11.98
CA ILE A 14 62.39 17.78 -12.36
C ILE A 14 61.28 17.38 -13.34
N THR A 15 61.55 16.45 -14.27
CA THR A 15 60.52 15.94 -15.20
C THR A 15 59.48 15.05 -14.52
N ALA A 16 59.86 14.34 -13.45
CA ALA A 16 58.94 13.54 -12.65
C ALA A 16 57.96 14.41 -11.82
N VAL A 17 58.38 15.60 -11.38
CA VAL A 17 57.52 16.53 -10.64
C VAL A 17 56.54 17.27 -11.57
N LEU A 18 56.94 17.59 -12.81
CA LEU A 18 56.04 18.22 -13.78
C LEU A 18 54.90 17.29 -14.26
N SER A 19 55.14 15.98 -14.29
CA SER A 19 54.12 15.00 -14.72
C SER A 19 53.05 14.72 -13.66
N VAL A 20 53.28 15.09 -12.39
CA VAL A 20 52.28 15.03 -11.32
C VAL A 20 51.27 16.19 -11.39
N LEU A 21 51.64 17.33 -12.01
CA LEU A 21 50.75 18.48 -12.15
C LEU A 21 49.80 18.40 -13.36
N ALA A 22 50.10 17.56 -14.35
CA ALA A 22 49.20 17.31 -15.48
C ALA A 22 48.10 16.26 -15.18
N GLY A 23 48.19 15.57 -14.03
CA GLY A 23 47.26 14.51 -13.61
C GLY A 23 46.15 14.95 -12.66
N CYS A 24 46.15 16.19 -12.16
CA CYS A 24 45.01 16.72 -11.39
C CYS A 24 43.98 17.29 -12.36
N SER A 25 43.16 16.39 -12.93
CA SER A 25 41.86 16.73 -13.48
C SER A 25 40.97 17.24 -12.35
N ILE A 26 41.12 18.51 -11.95
CA ILE A 26 40.09 19.19 -11.17
C ILE A 26 39.01 19.58 -12.18
N SER A 27 38.15 18.61 -12.49
CA SER A 27 36.78 18.91 -12.90
C SER A 27 36.15 19.65 -11.72
N VAL A 28 36.25 20.98 -11.70
CA VAL A 28 35.46 21.84 -10.81
C VAL A 28 34.01 21.77 -11.32
N GLY A 29 33.38 20.61 -11.10
CA GLY A 29 31.94 20.51 -11.06
C GLY A 29 31.50 21.37 -9.90
N LYS A 30 31.14 22.62 -10.18
CA LYS A 30 30.31 23.41 -9.28
C LYS A 30 28.94 22.75 -9.26
N ASP A 31 28.80 21.66 -8.51
CA ASP A 31 27.49 21.35 -7.95
C ASP A 31 27.24 22.47 -6.94
N PRO A 32 26.33 23.41 -7.21
CA PRO A 32 26.08 24.47 -6.27
C PRO A 32 25.40 23.80 -5.06
N LEU A 33 26.07 23.82 -3.92
CA LEU A 33 25.56 23.26 -2.66
C LEU A 33 24.20 23.90 -2.26
N TRP A 34 23.93 25.11 -2.75
CA TRP A 34 22.70 25.87 -2.53
C TRP A 34 21.42 25.13 -2.99
N PRO A 35 21.28 24.67 -4.26
CA PRO A 35 20.13 23.89 -4.68
C PRO A 35 19.87 22.62 -3.87
N GLN A 36 20.91 21.98 -3.31
CA GLN A 36 20.73 20.81 -2.43
C GLN A 36 20.17 21.20 -1.06
N VAL A 37 20.59 22.35 -0.52
CA VAL A 37 20.06 22.90 0.73
C VAL A 37 18.60 23.30 0.55
N ASP A 38 18.27 23.98 -0.56
CA ASP A 38 16.90 24.39 -0.87
C ASP A 38 15.98 23.19 -1.05
N ALA A 39 16.43 22.15 -1.77
CA ALA A 39 15.68 20.91 -1.95
C ALA A 39 15.45 20.18 -0.63
N LYS A 40 16.45 20.12 0.25
CA LYS A 40 16.31 19.51 1.59
C LYS A 40 15.35 20.32 2.48
N GLN A 41 15.40 21.65 2.41
CA GLN A 41 14.48 22.50 3.17
C GLN A 41 13.04 22.34 2.68
N ALA A 42 12.84 22.25 1.36
CA ALA A 42 11.53 21.96 0.77
C ALA A 42 11.00 20.60 1.23
N GLN A 43 11.84 19.56 1.25
CA GLN A 43 11.47 18.24 1.77
C GLN A 43 11.11 18.25 3.26
N ILE A 44 11.87 18.97 4.09
CA ILE A 44 11.55 19.12 5.52
C ILE A 44 10.19 19.79 5.70
N ASN A 45 9.94 20.87 4.96
CA ASN A 45 8.68 21.60 5.05
C ASN A 45 7.49 20.72 4.59
N GLN A 46 7.69 19.95 3.51
CA GLN A 46 6.69 19.01 3.01
C GLN A 46 6.40 17.90 4.04
N LEU A 47 7.45 17.25 4.55
CA LEU A 47 7.31 16.18 5.55
C LEU A 47 6.66 16.68 6.84
N LYS A 48 6.97 17.91 7.26
CA LYS A 48 6.34 18.53 8.42
C LYS A 48 4.84 18.76 8.17
N SER A 49 4.48 19.30 7.01
CA SER A 49 3.07 19.51 6.63
C SER A 49 2.31 18.19 6.58
N ASP A 50 2.90 17.14 5.99
CA ASP A 50 2.27 15.83 5.89
C ASP A 50 2.15 15.16 7.26
N ASN A 51 3.14 15.34 8.15
CA ASN A 51 3.06 14.86 9.52
C ASN A 51 1.91 15.55 10.30
N GLU A 52 1.80 16.87 10.19
CA GLU A 52 0.70 17.64 10.80
C GLU A 52 -0.67 17.18 10.28
N LYS A 53 -0.82 16.96 8.98
CA LYS A 53 -2.07 16.42 8.39
C LYS A 53 -2.39 15.03 8.93
N LEU A 54 -1.41 14.13 8.93
CA LEU A 54 -1.60 12.76 9.42
C LEU A 54 -1.91 12.72 10.92
N GLN A 55 -1.36 13.64 11.72
CA GLN A 55 -1.72 13.79 13.13
C GLN A 55 -3.17 14.24 13.29
N GLN A 56 -3.60 15.25 12.54
CA GLN A 56 -4.98 15.73 12.56
C GLN A 56 -5.98 14.65 12.13
N GLU A 57 -5.67 13.88 11.08
CA GLU A 57 -6.48 12.76 10.63
C GLU A 57 -6.57 11.66 11.69
N ASN A 58 -5.44 11.32 12.33
CA ASN A 58 -5.42 10.35 13.42
C ASN A 58 -6.27 10.79 14.61
N GLU A 59 -6.18 12.07 15.01
CA GLU A 59 -7.00 12.63 16.08
C GLU A 59 -8.49 12.55 15.74
N LYS A 60 -8.85 12.93 14.50
CA LYS A 60 -10.23 12.81 14.00
C LYS A 60 -10.73 11.36 14.03
N TYR A 61 -9.94 10.40 13.54
CA TYR A 61 -10.33 8.99 13.56
C TYR A 61 -10.43 8.45 14.99
N ARG A 62 -9.54 8.85 15.90
CA ARG A 62 -9.62 8.49 17.32
C ARG A 62 -10.90 9.02 17.96
N GLN A 63 -11.26 10.28 17.69
CA GLN A 63 -12.52 10.87 18.18
C GLN A 63 -13.75 10.13 17.63
N GLN A 64 -13.74 9.77 16.35
CA GLN A 64 -14.82 8.98 15.73
C GLN A 64 -14.94 7.61 16.41
N VAL A 65 -13.84 6.89 16.58
CA VAL A 65 -13.83 5.59 17.26
C VAL A 65 -14.31 5.73 18.70
N GLN A 66 -13.84 6.74 19.44
CA GLN A 66 -14.29 6.97 20.82
C GLN A 66 -15.80 7.21 20.88
N THR A 67 -16.32 8.07 20.00
CA THR A 67 -17.75 8.38 19.92
C THR A 67 -18.58 7.13 19.60
N LEU A 68 -18.17 6.34 18.60
CA LEU A 68 -18.85 5.10 18.22
C LEU A 68 -18.72 3.99 19.28
N SER A 69 -17.61 3.98 20.03
CA SER A 69 -17.38 3.01 21.11
C SER A 69 -18.17 3.34 22.38
N ALA A 70 -18.44 4.63 22.62
CA ALA A 70 -19.25 5.12 23.72
C ALA A 70 -20.75 4.89 23.52
N LEU A 71 -21.17 4.51 22.30
CA LEU A 71 -22.54 4.14 22.03
C LEU A 71 -22.91 2.87 22.81
N ASP A 72 -24.02 2.93 23.55
CA ASP A 72 -24.50 1.79 24.34
C ASP A 72 -24.73 0.56 23.44
N LYS A 73 -24.50 -0.64 23.98
CA LYS A 73 -24.63 -1.90 23.22
C LYS A 73 -26.03 -2.07 22.63
N THR A 74 -27.09 -1.66 23.34
CA THR A 74 -28.47 -1.73 22.84
C THR A 74 -28.68 -0.76 21.68
N ALA A 75 -28.27 0.50 21.83
CA ALA A 75 -28.32 1.49 20.75
C ALA A 75 -27.54 1.04 19.50
N ARG A 76 -26.41 0.35 19.67
CA ARG A 76 -25.65 -0.23 18.54
C ARG A 76 -26.42 -1.34 17.84
N LEU A 77 -27.09 -2.23 18.58
CA LEU A 77 -27.87 -3.32 18.01
C LEU A 77 -29.13 -2.82 17.32
N GLU A 78 -29.79 -1.80 17.87
CA GLU A 78 -30.96 -1.16 17.24
C GLU A 78 -30.61 -0.42 15.95
N ALA A 79 -29.41 0.16 15.88
CA ALA A 79 -28.90 0.81 14.67
C ALA A 79 -28.35 -0.17 13.61
N MET A 80 -28.25 -1.48 13.92
CA MET A 80 -27.80 -2.47 12.94
C MET A 80 -28.96 -2.87 12.02
N ASN A 81 -28.70 -2.85 10.71
CA ASN A 81 -29.65 -3.34 9.73
C ASN A 81 -30.03 -4.79 10.03
N THR A 82 -31.34 -5.03 10.16
CA THR A 82 -31.90 -6.36 10.36
C THR A 82 -32.21 -7.02 9.02
N LEU A 83 -32.12 -8.34 8.96
CA LEU A 83 -32.59 -9.11 7.82
C LEU A 83 -34.11 -8.95 7.67
N ASP A 84 -34.54 -8.46 6.51
CA ASP A 84 -35.96 -8.39 6.16
C ASP A 84 -36.37 -9.62 5.33
N ARG A 85 -35.63 -9.89 4.26
CA ARG A 85 -35.94 -10.99 3.34
C ARG A 85 -34.70 -11.61 2.72
N MET A 86 -34.86 -12.83 2.22
CA MET A 86 -33.81 -13.58 1.52
C MET A 86 -34.33 -14.05 0.17
N GLU A 87 -33.57 -13.78 -0.90
CA GLU A 87 -33.90 -14.26 -2.24
C GLU A 87 -32.91 -15.35 -2.67
N ILE A 88 -33.42 -16.34 -3.41
CA ILE A 88 -32.59 -17.27 -4.17
C ILE A 88 -32.24 -16.60 -5.49
N ALA A 89 -30.95 -16.35 -5.72
CA ALA A 89 -30.49 -15.66 -6.91
C ALA A 89 -30.54 -16.57 -8.15
N LYS A 90 -30.67 -15.94 -9.33
CA LYS A 90 -30.87 -16.60 -10.64
C LYS A 90 -29.80 -17.62 -11.03
N ARG A 91 -28.60 -17.55 -10.45
CA ARG A 91 -27.49 -18.47 -10.74
C ARG A 91 -27.57 -19.78 -9.95
N THR A 92 -28.57 -19.93 -9.09
CA THR A 92 -28.84 -21.16 -8.35
C THR A 92 -29.25 -22.27 -9.31
N GLY A 93 -28.68 -23.46 -9.15
CA GLY A 93 -29.03 -24.60 -9.96
C GLY A 93 -28.06 -25.76 -9.82
N PHE A 94 -28.36 -26.83 -10.55
CA PHE A 94 -27.51 -28.01 -10.63
C PHE A 94 -26.37 -27.78 -11.62
N LEU A 95 -25.16 -28.12 -11.18
CA LEU A 95 -23.92 -28.05 -11.95
C LEU A 95 -23.35 -29.46 -12.15
N ASP A 96 -22.70 -29.62 -13.30
CA ASP A 96 -21.82 -30.71 -13.64
C ASP A 96 -20.40 -30.28 -13.27
N GLU A 97 -19.86 -30.81 -12.17
CA GLU A 97 -18.55 -30.39 -11.66
C GLU A 97 -17.38 -31.05 -12.40
N ASP A 98 -17.56 -32.28 -12.88
CA ASP A 98 -16.51 -33.09 -13.52
C ASP A 98 -16.58 -33.09 -15.06
N LYS A 99 -17.62 -32.46 -15.61
CA LYS A 99 -17.91 -32.33 -17.05
C LYS A 99 -18.25 -33.66 -17.72
N ASP A 100 -18.82 -34.62 -16.98
CA ASP A 100 -19.22 -35.92 -17.52
C ASP A 100 -20.61 -35.89 -18.22
N GLY A 101 -21.29 -34.74 -18.18
CA GLY A 101 -22.62 -34.52 -18.75
C GLY A 101 -23.78 -34.75 -17.78
N LYS A 102 -23.52 -35.20 -16.55
CA LYS A 102 -24.52 -35.33 -15.48
C LYS A 102 -24.39 -34.17 -14.50
N LYS A 103 -25.49 -33.85 -13.83
CA LYS A 103 -25.49 -32.75 -12.84
C LYS A 103 -25.61 -33.34 -11.44
N GLU A 104 -24.50 -33.39 -10.69
CA GLU A 104 -24.50 -33.92 -9.32
C GLU A 104 -24.64 -32.87 -8.24
N SER A 105 -24.22 -31.63 -8.50
CA SER A 105 -24.06 -30.63 -7.43
C SER A 105 -25.10 -29.52 -7.51
N LEU A 106 -25.85 -29.31 -6.43
CA LEU A 106 -26.72 -28.13 -6.28
C LEU A 106 -25.93 -26.96 -5.70
N VAL A 107 -25.81 -25.87 -6.45
CA VAL A 107 -25.26 -24.61 -5.94
C VAL A 107 -26.39 -23.62 -5.69
N VAL A 108 -26.48 -23.12 -4.45
CA VAL A 108 -27.50 -22.15 -4.03
C VAL A 108 -26.86 -20.79 -3.75
N TYR A 109 -27.27 -19.78 -4.51
CA TYR A 109 -26.88 -18.40 -4.30
C TYR A 109 -27.98 -17.68 -3.52
N LEU A 110 -27.63 -17.15 -2.36
CA LEU A 110 -28.55 -16.42 -1.49
C LEU A 110 -28.22 -14.93 -1.53
N LYS A 111 -29.25 -14.10 -1.61
CA LYS A 111 -29.15 -12.65 -1.54
C LYS A 111 -30.04 -12.14 -0.39
N PRO A 112 -29.47 -11.90 0.80
CA PRO A 112 -30.21 -11.29 1.90
C PRO A 112 -30.36 -9.79 1.65
N TYR A 113 -31.49 -9.24 2.06
CA TYR A 113 -31.79 -7.81 2.00
C TYR A 113 -32.17 -7.29 3.37
N ASP A 114 -31.79 -6.05 3.66
CA ASP A 114 -32.26 -5.36 4.85
C ASP A 114 -33.63 -4.70 4.64
N THR A 115 -34.12 -4.06 5.70
CA THR A 115 -35.38 -3.30 5.74
C THR A 115 -35.43 -2.12 4.76
N HIS A 116 -34.28 -1.69 4.22
CA HIS A 116 -34.20 -0.64 3.21
C HIS A 116 -34.13 -1.21 1.79
N GLY A 117 -34.09 -2.53 1.65
CA GLY A 117 -33.99 -3.22 0.36
C GLY A 117 -32.57 -3.29 -0.18
N ASP A 118 -31.55 -3.02 0.64
CA ASP A 118 -30.15 -3.11 0.25
C ASP A 118 -29.59 -4.51 0.48
N PRO A 119 -28.73 -5.02 -0.41
CA PRO A 119 -28.09 -6.31 -0.23
C PRO A 119 -27.05 -6.24 0.89
N ILE A 120 -27.24 -7.05 1.93
CA ILE A 120 -26.39 -7.06 3.12
C ILE A 120 -25.52 -8.32 3.22
N LYS A 121 -24.53 -8.28 4.12
CA LYS A 121 -23.85 -9.48 4.62
C LYS A 121 -24.13 -9.59 6.10
N MET A 122 -24.44 -10.79 6.57
CA MET A 122 -24.74 -11.04 7.97
C MET A 122 -24.17 -12.37 8.44
N ALA A 123 -23.80 -12.43 9.71
CA ALA A 123 -23.46 -13.69 10.36
C ALA A 123 -24.75 -14.44 10.72
N GLY A 124 -24.78 -15.74 10.45
CA GLY A 124 -25.96 -16.56 10.73
C GLY A 124 -25.80 -17.98 10.22
N ARG A 125 -26.88 -18.75 10.32
CA ARG A 125 -26.97 -20.11 9.77
C ARG A 125 -28.17 -20.15 8.82
N VAL A 126 -27.98 -20.75 7.65
CA VAL A 126 -29.06 -21.04 6.71
C VAL A 126 -29.27 -22.55 6.67
N ARG A 127 -30.53 -22.98 6.62
CA ARG A 127 -30.92 -24.35 6.31
C ARG A 127 -31.52 -24.36 4.91
N ILE A 128 -31.03 -25.27 4.07
CA ILE A 128 -31.51 -25.46 2.70
C ILE A 128 -32.10 -26.87 2.66
N GLU A 129 -33.33 -26.97 2.16
CA GLU A 129 -34.04 -28.24 2.01
C GLU A 129 -34.41 -28.40 0.53
N LEU A 130 -34.11 -29.58 -0.02
CA LEU A 130 -34.47 -29.94 -1.39
C LEU A 130 -35.62 -30.95 -1.32
N TRP A 131 -36.74 -30.58 -1.92
CA TRP A 131 -37.97 -31.37 -1.93
C TRP A 131 -38.18 -31.94 -3.32
N ASP A 132 -38.46 -33.24 -3.41
CA ASP A 132 -38.99 -33.83 -4.63
C ASP A 132 -40.51 -33.70 -4.60
N LEU A 133 -41.06 -32.93 -5.55
CA LEU A 133 -42.49 -32.66 -5.64
C LEU A 133 -43.23 -33.69 -6.50
N ASN A 134 -42.51 -34.63 -7.12
CA ASN A 134 -43.07 -35.64 -8.03
C ASN A 134 -43.08 -37.05 -7.44
N ALA A 135 -42.69 -37.20 -6.17
CA ALA A 135 -42.61 -38.49 -5.48
C ALA A 135 -43.98 -39.07 -5.08
#